data_AF-A0A9E2DFZ3-F1
#
_entry.id   AF-A0A9E2DFZ3-F1
#
_cell.length_a   1.000
_cell.length_b   1.000
_cell.length_c   1.000
_cell.angle_alpha   90.00
_cell.angle_beta   90.00
_cell.angle_gamma   90.00
#
_symmetry.space_group_name_H-M   'P 1'
#
loop_
_entity.id
_entity.type
_entity.pdbx_description
1 polymer ?
#
loop_
_entity_poly.entity_id
_entity_poly.type
_entity_poly.pdbx_seq_one_letter_code
_entity_poly.pdbx_strand_id
1 'polypeptide(L)'
;ITAKLRVDPLGIDWVTYNKDGWRQLRTWDLDVNGGKLGPKVIPGKYIAVLQIDDNIIKQTFNVLKDPNTTGTIRDIKAQFNFLLNLRETINENVTLINKIEELRYSLQNNFSSKKEEKAARDMDMRLYEIESHLFDVKLTGAREDAFRNPNKIYGRLAALGSDLTRFGADFKPTNQQIEVFKVLSDRLEKQQKDFNILMKDDYWDSEKNKN
;
A
#
# COMPACT_ATOMS: atom_id res chain seq x y z
N ILE A 1 -5.52 1.04 4.58
CA ILE A 1 -6.11 2.02 3.62
C ILE A 1 -6.11 1.46 2.20
N THR A 2 -6.82 2.08 1.25
CA THR A 2 -6.93 1.58 -0.15
C THR A 2 -6.20 2.50 -1.11
N ALA A 3 -5.42 1.91 -2.03
CA ALA A 3 -4.81 2.64 -3.14
C ALA A 3 -5.88 3.00 -4.18
N LYS A 4 -5.97 4.29 -4.50
CA LYS A 4 -6.94 4.91 -5.40
C LYS A 4 -6.19 5.48 -6.60
N LEU A 5 -6.07 4.69 -7.66
CA LEU A 5 -5.41 5.13 -8.89
C LEU A 5 -6.38 6.04 -9.66
N ARG A 6 -5.95 7.26 -9.98
CA ARG A 6 -6.73 8.32 -10.62
C ARG A 6 -6.21 8.67 -12.02
N VAL A 7 -5.00 8.20 -12.34
CA VAL A 7 -4.32 8.48 -13.60
C VAL A 7 -4.23 7.20 -14.45
N ASP A 8 -4.40 7.39 -15.75
CA ASP A 8 -4.26 6.30 -16.72
C ASP A 8 -2.81 5.84 -16.83
N PRO A 9 -2.55 4.54 -17.06
CA PRO A 9 -1.23 4.10 -17.48
C PRO A 9 -0.79 4.86 -18.75
N LEU A 10 0.50 5.19 -18.86
CA LEU A 10 1.00 5.95 -20.01
C LEU A 10 0.66 5.25 -21.34
N GLY A 11 0.03 6.00 -22.25
CA GLY A 11 -0.37 5.52 -23.57
C GLY A 11 -1.61 4.62 -23.57
N ILE A 12 -2.33 4.53 -22.46
CA ILE A 12 -3.59 3.80 -22.33
C ILE A 12 -4.68 4.81 -21.97
N ASP A 13 -5.83 4.76 -22.64
CA ASP A 13 -6.96 5.70 -22.46
C ASP A 13 -8.31 5.00 -22.20
N TRP A 14 -8.29 3.67 -22.10
CA TRP A 14 -9.50 2.83 -22.03
C TRP A 14 -9.76 2.23 -20.64
N VAL A 15 -8.97 2.56 -19.62
CA VAL A 15 -9.21 2.03 -18.26
C VAL A 15 -10.50 2.61 -17.68
N THR A 16 -11.17 1.80 -16.86
CA THR A 16 -12.47 2.18 -16.28
C THR A 16 -12.32 2.59 -14.82
N TYR A 17 -12.91 3.73 -14.48
CA TYR A 17 -12.97 4.27 -13.12
C TYR A 17 -14.30 3.94 -12.45
N ASN A 18 -14.32 3.91 -11.11
CA ASN A 18 -15.57 3.86 -10.37
C ASN A 18 -16.25 5.25 -10.35
N LYS A 19 -17.44 5.32 -9.74
CA LYS A 19 -18.22 6.57 -9.59
C LYS A 19 -17.49 7.71 -8.86
N ASP A 20 -16.45 7.39 -8.08
CA ASP A 20 -15.66 8.37 -7.32
C ASP A 20 -14.39 8.79 -8.07
N GLY A 21 -14.24 8.38 -9.34
CA GLY A 21 -13.13 8.77 -10.22
C GLY A 21 -11.80 8.10 -9.89
N TRP A 22 -11.81 6.86 -9.38
CA TRP A 22 -10.58 6.09 -9.16
C TRP A 22 -10.78 4.59 -9.44
N ARG A 23 -9.68 3.88 -9.70
CA ARG A 23 -9.63 2.42 -9.88
C ARG A 23 -8.72 1.80 -8.83
N GLN A 24 -9.05 0.58 -8.42
CA GLN A 24 -8.29 -0.12 -7.39
C GLN A 24 -6.97 -0.66 -7.97
N LEU A 25 -5.87 -0.48 -7.23
CA LEU A 25 -4.65 -1.25 -7.47
C LEU A 25 -4.90 -2.73 -7.14
N ARG A 26 -4.83 -3.60 -8.15
CA ARG A 26 -5.03 -5.05 -8.01
C ARG A 26 -3.71 -5.79 -8.11
N THR A 27 -3.43 -6.64 -7.14
CA THR A 27 -2.41 -7.69 -7.22
C THR A 27 -3.11 -8.96 -7.70
N TRP A 28 -2.89 -9.36 -8.96
CA TRP A 28 -3.61 -10.47 -9.60
C TRP A 28 -3.00 -11.86 -9.35
N ASP A 29 -2.08 -11.95 -8.40
CA ASP A 29 -1.52 -13.20 -7.92
C ASP A 29 -2.49 -13.84 -6.90
N LEU A 30 -2.93 -15.07 -7.17
CA LEU A 30 -3.90 -15.81 -6.34
C LEU A 30 -3.34 -16.16 -4.96
N ASP A 31 -2.02 -16.22 -4.85
CA ASP A 31 -1.32 -16.51 -3.61
C ASP A 31 -1.15 -15.23 -2.77
N VAL A 32 -1.19 -14.06 -3.42
CA VAL A 32 -1.13 -12.76 -2.74
C VAL A 32 -2.54 -12.28 -2.43
N ASN A 33 -2.94 -12.31 -1.16
CA ASN A 33 -4.25 -11.81 -0.71
C ASN A 33 -4.34 -10.26 -0.71
N GLY A 34 -3.51 -9.59 -1.52
CA GLY A 34 -3.29 -8.15 -1.53
C GLY A 34 -2.65 -7.61 -0.24
N GLY A 35 -2.07 -8.47 0.62
CA GLY A 35 -1.59 -8.08 1.94
C GLY A 35 -2.71 -7.60 2.87
N LYS A 36 -3.97 -7.94 2.58
CA LYS A 36 -5.16 -7.40 3.26
C LYS A 36 -5.57 -8.20 4.47
N LEU A 37 -5.07 -9.43 4.63
CA LEU A 37 -5.27 -10.18 5.86
C LEU A 37 -4.33 -9.62 6.93
N GLY A 38 -4.92 -9.02 7.97
CA GLY A 38 -4.17 -8.57 9.14
C GLY A 38 -3.65 -9.73 9.98
N PRO A 39 -2.74 -9.45 10.93
CA PRO A 39 -2.31 -10.47 11.88
C PRO A 39 -3.49 -11.01 12.68
N LYS A 40 -3.49 -12.33 12.93
CA LYS A 40 -4.38 -12.94 13.91
C LYS A 40 -4.00 -12.44 15.31
N VAL A 41 -5.00 -12.30 16.18
CA VAL A 41 -4.77 -11.87 17.55
C VAL A 41 -3.95 -12.90 18.34
N ILE A 42 -3.14 -12.42 19.28
CA ILE A 42 -2.33 -13.27 20.16
C ILE A 42 -3.26 -14.03 21.12
N PRO A 43 -3.01 -15.32 21.45
CA PRO A 43 -3.78 -16.02 22.48
C PRO A 43 -3.84 -15.24 23.81
N GLY A 44 -5.03 -15.15 24.40
CA GLY A 44 -5.28 -14.30 25.56
C GLY A 44 -6.77 -14.11 25.88
N LYS A 45 -7.04 -13.25 26.86
CA LYS A 45 -8.40 -12.91 27.30
C LYS A 45 -8.90 -11.67 26.57
N TYR A 46 -10.06 -11.77 25.94
CA TYR A 46 -10.67 -10.72 25.12
C TYR A 46 -12.11 -10.44 25.56
N ILE A 47 -12.63 -9.27 25.14
CA ILE A 47 -14.01 -8.86 25.36
C ILE A 47 -14.64 -8.60 23.99
N ALA A 48 -15.71 -9.33 23.67
CA ALA A 48 -16.60 -9.01 22.56
C ALA A 48 -17.56 -7.90 23.01
N VAL A 49 -17.65 -6.83 22.24
CA VAL A 49 -18.53 -5.69 22.52
C VAL A 49 -19.53 -5.57 21.38
N LEU A 50 -20.82 -5.66 21.71
CA LEU A 50 -21.93 -5.37 20.80
C LEU A 50 -22.60 -4.07 21.26
N GLN A 51 -22.64 -3.09 20.35
CA GLN A 51 -23.34 -1.83 20.57
C GLN A 51 -24.54 -1.74 19.63
N ILE A 52 -25.73 -1.48 20.18
CA ILE A 52 -26.98 -1.25 19.44
C ILE A 52 -27.56 0.05 19.99
N ASP A 53 -27.53 1.10 19.17
CA ASP A 53 -27.81 2.48 19.60
C ASP A 53 -26.98 2.85 20.85
N ASP A 54 -27.65 3.13 21.97
CA ASP A 54 -27.04 3.47 23.25
C ASP A 54 -26.77 2.25 24.15
N ASN A 55 -27.22 1.05 23.77
CA ASN A 55 -27.04 -0.17 24.57
C ASN A 55 -25.71 -0.86 24.25
N ILE A 56 -24.92 -1.18 25.29
CA ILE A 56 -23.64 -1.88 25.16
C ILE A 56 -23.69 -3.21 25.91
N ILE A 57 -23.52 -4.32 25.19
CA ILE A 57 -23.41 -5.67 25.74
C ILE A 57 -21.94 -6.13 25.62
N LYS A 58 -21.39 -6.67 26.71
CA LYS A 58 -19.99 -7.15 26.77
C LYS A 58 -19.94 -8.62 27.16
N GLN A 59 -19.20 -9.43 26.42
CA GLN A 59 -18.94 -10.84 26.73
C GLN A 59 -17.44 -11.12 26.75
N THR A 60 -16.95 -11.70 27.84
CA THR A 60 -15.53 -12.08 27.96
C THR A 60 -15.31 -13.50 27.43
N PHE A 61 -14.21 -13.72 26.71
CA PHE A 61 -13.81 -15.04 26.20
C PHE A 61 -12.28 -15.16 26.14
N ASN A 62 -11.78 -16.39 25.97
CA ASN A 62 -10.36 -16.67 25.80
C ASN A 62 -10.09 -17.14 24.36
N VAL A 63 -9.10 -16.53 23.71
CA VAL A 63 -8.48 -17.04 22.50
C VAL A 63 -7.38 -18.01 22.91
N LEU A 64 -7.53 -19.27 22.53
CA LEU A 64 -6.55 -20.31 22.82
C LEU A 64 -5.49 -20.38 21.72
N LYS A 65 -4.30 -20.81 22.10
CA LYS A 65 -3.25 -21.16 21.16
C LYS A 65 -3.67 -22.41 20.37
N ASP A 66 -3.34 -22.48 19.08
CA ASP A 66 -3.55 -23.69 18.30
C ASP A 66 -2.77 -24.87 18.92
N PRO A 67 -3.43 -25.99 19.28
CA PRO A 67 -2.76 -27.15 19.85
C PRO A 67 -1.90 -27.92 18.83
N ASN A 68 -2.09 -27.69 17.53
CA ASN A 68 -1.39 -28.41 16.46
C ASN A 68 -0.09 -27.71 16.01
N THR A 69 0.22 -26.55 16.57
CA THR A 69 1.44 -25.80 16.23
C THR A 69 2.45 -25.88 17.37
N THR A 70 3.74 -26.02 17.04
CA THR A 70 4.82 -26.10 18.05
C THR A 70 5.40 -24.75 18.47
N GLY A 71 5.00 -23.67 17.79
CA GLY A 71 5.47 -22.32 18.10
C GLY A 71 5.04 -21.84 19.49
N THR A 72 5.82 -20.96 20.11
CA THR A 72 5.54 -20.49 21.47
C THR A 72 4.69 -19.22 21.47
N ILE A 73 4.12 -18.84 22.62
CA ILE A 73 3.45 -17.53 22.78
C ILE A 73 4.43 -16.37 22.46
N ARG A 74 5.73 -16.54 22.73
CA ARG A 74 6.75 -15.54 22.37
C ARG A 74 6.88 -15.42 20.85
N ASP A 75 6.87 -16.53 20.14
CA ASP A 75 6.95 -16.57 18.67
C ASP A 75 5.73 -15.91 18.02
N ILE A 76 4.53 -16.22 18.52
CA ILE A 76 3.27 -15.60 18.08
C ILE A 76 3.30 -14.08 18.30
N LYS A 77 3.80 -13.62 19.47
CA LYS A 77 3.97 -12.19 19.74
C LYS A 77 4.94 -11.53 18.77
N ALA A 78 6.06 -12.18 18.47
CA ALA A 78 7.04 -11.68 17.51
C ALA A 78 6.45 -11.56 16.10
N GLN A 79 5.70 -12.57 15.64
CA GLN A 79 5.02 -12.54 14.36
C GLN A 79 3.95 -11.45 14.31
N PHE A 80 3.12 -11.33 15.35
CA PHE A 80 2.10 -10.30 15.46
C PHE A 80 2.69 -8.89 15.31
N ASN A 81 3.74 -8.58 16.07
CA ASN A 81 4.41 -7.27 16.01
C ASN A 81 5.03 -7.00 14.63
N PHE A 82 5.65 -8.02 14.02
CA PHE A 82 6.21 -7.89 12.68
C PHE A 82 5.12 -7.63 11.63
N LEU A 83 4.01 -8.35 11.67
CA LEU A 83 2.88 -8.17 10.76
C LEU A 83 2.19 -6.82 10.94
N LEU A 84 2.11 -6.30 12.18
CA LEU A 84 1.65 -4.94 12.42
C LEU A 84 2.57 -3.92 11.75
N ASN A 85 3.89 -4.06 11.92
CA ASN A 85 4.86 -3.16 11.29
C ASN A 85 4.76 -3.23 9.75
N LEU A 86 4.70 -4.44 9.20
CA LEU A 86 4.52 -4.66 7.77
C LEU A 86 3.25 -4.01 7.23
N ARG A 87 2.13 -4.13 7.97
CA ARG A 87 0.87 -3.47 7.61
C ARG A 87 1.02 -1.94 7.58
N GLU A 88 1.70 -1.35 8.56
CA GLU A 88 1.93 0.09 8.56
C GLU A 88 2.82 0.53 7.40
N THR A 89 3.88 -0.21 7.07
CA THR A 89 4.70 0.07 5.88
C THR A 89 3.89 -0.05 4.57
N ILE A 90 2.97 -1.02 4.46
CA ILE A 90 2.05 -1.10 3.32
C ILE A 90 1.13 0.13 3.29
N ASN A 91 0.60 0.56 4.44
CA ASN A 91 -0.20 1.78 4.53
C ASN A 91 0.61 3.01 4.08
N GLU A 92 1.83 3.19 4.57
CA GLU A 92 2.71 4.30 4.17
C GLU A 92 2.93 4.34 2.65
N ASN A 93 3.17 3.19 2.03
CA ASN A 93 3.28 3.08 0.58
C ASN A 93 1.98 3.50 -0.12
N VAL A 94 0.83 3.00 0.34
CA VAL A 94 -0.49 3.37 -0.22
C VAL A 94 -0.80 4.86 -0.03
N THR A 95 -0.42 5.45 1.10
CA THR A 95 -0.56 6.88 1.35
C THR A 95 0.25 7.68 0.32
N LEU A 96 1.49 7.28 0.06
CA LEU A 96 2.34 7.93 -0.93
C LEU A 96 1.78 7.79 -2.35
N ILE A 97 1.34 6.58 -2.74
CA ILE A 97 0.66 6.34 -4.03
C ILE A 97 -0.53 7.29 -4.17
N ASN A 98 -1.44 7.32 -3.20
CA ASN A 98 -2.63 8.17 -3.25
C ASN A 98 -2.27 9.65 -3.39
N LYS A 99 -1.23 10.10 -2.67
CA LYS A 99 -0.76 11.48 -2.74
C LYS A 99 -0.21 11.81 -4.13
N ILE A 100 0.56 10.90 -4.72
CA ILE A 100 1.12 11.08 -6.07
C ILE A 100 0.00 11.06 -7.10
N GLU A 101 -0.91 10.08 -7.07
CA GLU A 101 -2.07 9.99 -7.98
C GLU A 101 -2.93 11.27 -7.97
N GLU A 102 -3.16 11.87 -6.80
CA GLU A 102 -3.88 13.15 -6.68
C GLU A 102 -3.12 14.31 -7.35
N LEU A 103 -1.81 14.41 -7.12
CA LEU A 103 -0.98 15.44 -7.72
C LEU A 103 -0.89 15.28 -9.23
N ARG A 104 -0.60 14.07 -9.71
CA ARG A 104 -0.51 13.73 -11.14
C ARG A 104 -1.82 14.01 -11.86
N TYR A 105 -2.95 13.63 -11.26
CA TYR A 105 -4.27 13.97 -11.80
C TYR A 105 -4.46 15.47 -11.95
N SER A 106 -4.10 16.28 -10.94
CA SER A 106 -4.19 17.74 -11.05
C SER A 106 -3.29 18.28 -12.16
N LEU A 107 -2.04 17.81 -12.26
CA LEU A 107 -1.09 18.26 -13.28
C LEU A 107 -1.54 17.97 -14.71
N GLN A 108 -2.28 16.86 -14.91
CA GLN A 108 -2.79 16.47 -16.23
C GLN A 108 -4.08 17.18 -16.64
N ASN A 109 -4.79 17.82 -15.70
CA ASN A 109 -6.13 18.37 -15.95
C ASN A 109 -6.28 19.87 -15.65
N ASN A 110 -5.38 20.47 -14.85
CA ASN A 110 -5.52 21.84 -14.37
C ASN A 110 -4.39 22.74 -14.88
N PHE A 111 -4.52 23.26 -16.11
CA PHE A 111 -3.62 24.27 -16.67
C PHE A 111 -4.39 25.25 -17.57
N SER A 112 -3.95 26.53 -17.60
CA SER A 112 -4.65 27.60 -18.34
C SER A 112 -3.89 28.07 -19.58
N SER A 113 -2.65 27.61 -19.78
CA SER A 113 -1.81 27.98 -20.92
C SER A 113 -0.88 26.86 -21.36
N LYS A 114 -0.40 26.91 -22.61
CA LYS A 114 0.57 25.94 -23.15
C LYS A 114 1.90 25.90 -22.37
N LYS A 115 2.32 27.04 -21.80
CA LYS A 115 3.55 27.12 -21.00
C LYS A 115 3.36 26.38 -19.67
N GLU A 116 2.22 26.58 -19.02
CA GLU A 116 1.87 25.86 -17.80
C GLU A 116 1.69 24.37 -18.06
N GLU A 117 1.00 24.01 -19.14
CA GLU A 117 0.82 22.61 -19.55
C GLU A 117 2.18 21.89 -19.67
N LYS A 118 3.16 22.52 -20.31
CA LYS A 118 4.50 21.93 -20.44
C LYS A 118 5.16 21.72 -19.07
N ALA A 119 5.15 22.74 -18.21
CA ALA A 119 5.75 22.64 -16.87
C ALA A 119 5.04 21.58 -16.01
N ALA A 120 3.72 21.50 -16.10
CA ALA A 120 2.92 20.51 -15.39
C ALA A 120 3.22 19.08 -15.87
N ARG A 121 3.34 18.88 -17.19
CA ARG A 121 3.75 17.58 -17.78
C ARG A 121 5.17 17.17 -17.36
N ASP A 122 6.11 18.11 -17.33
CA ASP A 122 7.48 17.84 -16.88
C ASP A 122 7.50 17.42 -15.39
N MET A 123 6.68 18.05 -14.54
CA MET A 123 6.51 17.67 -13.14
C MET A 123 5.78 16.33 -12.98
N ASP A 124 4.74 16.08 -13.78
CA ASP A 124 3.98 14.82 -13.77
C ASP A 124 4.91 13.63 -14.07
N MET A 125 5.81 13.78 -15.06
CA MET A 125 6.79 12.74 -15.37
C MET A 125 7.77 12.47 -14.23
N ARG A 126 8.20 13.50 -13.48
CA ARG A 126 9.06 13.30 -12.30
C ARG A 126 8.33 12.56 -11.18
N LEU A 127 7.03 12.82 -11.00
CA LEU A 127 6.18 12.06 -10.08
C LEU A 127 5.95 10.62 -10.56
N TYR A 128 5.73 10.42 -11.87
CA TYR A 128 5.58 9.10 -12.49
C TYR A 128 6.81 8.21 -12.22
N GLU A 129 8.02 8.75 -12.32
CA GLU A 129 9.24 7.98 -12.03
C GLU A 129 9.25 7.44 -10.60
N ILE A 130 8.93 8.27 -9.61
CA ILE A 130 8.82 7.85 -8.20
C ILE A 130 7.73 6.79 -8.04
N GLU A 131 6.55 7.04 -8.61
CA GLU A 131 5.40 6.14 -8.52
C GLU A 131 5.67 4.76 -9.12
N SER A 132 6.43 4.71 -10.22
CA SER A 132 6.84 3.48 -10.91
C SER A 132 7.68 2.52 -10.06
N HIS A 133 8.22 3.01 -8.93
CA HIS A 133 8.88 2.21 -7.91
C HIS A 133 7.92 1.70 -6.82
N LEU A 134 6.80 2.38 -6.58
CA LEU A 134 5.83 2.06 -5.54
C LEU A 134 4.90 0.91 -5.97
N PHE A 135 4.39 0.96 -7.20
CA PHE A 135 3.59 -0.09 -7.83
C PHE A 135 3.87 -0.17 -9.33
N ASP A 136 3.40 -1.22 -10.00
CA ASP A 136 3.50 -1.28 -11.47
C ASP A 136 2.47 -0.34 -12.11
N VAL A 137 2.91 0.87 -12.46
CA VAL A 137 2.12 1.93 -13.12
C VAL A 137 1.52 1.52 -14.46
N LYS A 138 1.93 0.39 -15.04
CA LYS A 138 1.37 -0.15 -16.28
C LYS A 138 0.13 -1.03 -16.08
N LEU A 139 -0.23 -1.35 -14.84
CA LEU A 139 -1.41 -2.15 -14.55
C LEU A 139 -2.66 -1.40 -15.01
N THR A 140 -3.39 -1.96 -15.97
CA THR A 140 -4.70 -1.42 -16.43
C THR A 140 -5.84 -1.89 -15.52
N GLY A 141 -5.61 -2.98 -14.78
CA GLY A 141 -6.61 -3.70 -14.01
C GLY A 141 -6.97 -5.04 -14.64
N ALA A 142 -6.51 -5.34 -15.86
CA ALA A 142 -6.55 -6.68 -16.43
C ALA A 142 -5.63 -7.64 -15.66
N ARG A 143 -5.99 -8.92 -15.65
CA ARG A 143 -5.25 -9.95 -14.89
C ARG A 143 -3.87 -10.19 -15.48
N GLU A 144 -3.79 -10.22 -16.80
CA GLU A 144 -2.60 -10.56 -17.58
C GLU A 144 -1.48 -9.53 -17.39
N ASP A 145 -1.81 -8.27 -17.07
CA ASP A 145 -0.82 -7.22 -16.86
C ASP A 145 0.14 -7.54 -15.71
N ALA A 146 -0.35 -8.21 -14.67
CA ALA A 146 0.44 -8.56 -13.50
C ALA A 146 1.60 -9.53 -13.81
N PHE A 147 1.61 -10.16 -14.99
CA PHE A 147 2.66 -11.07 -15.43
C PHE A 147 3.60 -10.43 -16.47
N ARG A 148 3.32 -9.20 -16.92
CA ARG A 148 4.08 -8.52 -17.98
C ARG A 148 5.25 -7.70 -17.44
N ASN A 149 5.17 -7.16 -16.23
CA ASN A 149 6.21 -6.35 -15.63
C ASN A 149 6.57 -6.82 -14.20
N PRO A 150 7.76 -6.48 -13.70
CA PRO A 150 8.16 -6.87 -12.36
C PRO A 150 7.31 -6.22 -11.26
N ASN A 151 6.98 -7.02 -10.23
CA ASN A 151 6.41 -6.51 -8.99
C ASN A 151 7.31 -5.44 -8.36
N LYS A 152 6.66 -4.37 -7.90
CA LYS A 152 7.26 -3.21 -7.20
C LYS A 152 7.01 -3.29 -5.70
N ILE A 153 7.30 -2.22 -4.96
CA ILE A 153 7.27 -2.21 -3.48
C ILE A 153 5.94 -2.73 -2.93
N TYR A 154 4.80 -2.24 -3.44
CA TYR A 154 3.47 -2.65 -2.98
C TYR A 154 3.24 -4.15 -3.10
N GLY A 155 3.44 -4.71 -4.31
CA GLY A 155 3.23 -6.12 -4.57
C GLY A 155 4.16 -7.02 -3.75
N ARG A 156 5.43 -6.60 -3.55
CA ARG A 156 6.40 -7.37 -2.76
C ARG A 156 6.09 -7.36 -1.27
N LEU A 157 5.68 -6.22 -0.71
CA LEU A 157 5.23 -6.15 0.68
C LEU A 157 3.95 -6.98 0.89
N ALA A 158 3.01 -6.91 -0.06
CA ALA A 158 1.78 -7.71 -0.02
C ALA A 158 2.06 -9.23 -0.09
N ALA A 159 3.02 -9.65 -0.92
CA ALA A 159 3.47 -11.04 -0.99
C ALA A 159 4.07 -11.49 0.35
N LEU A 160 5.00 -10.71 0.92
CA LEU A 160 5.59 -11.01 2.22
C LEU A 160 4.51 -11.11 3.32
N GLY A 161 3.51 -10.23 3.30
CA GLY A 161 2.38 -10.30 4.23
C GLY A 161 1.55 -11.57 4.05
N SER A 162 1.35 -12.01 2.81
CA SER A 162 0.62 -13.24 2.48
C SER A 162 1.36 -14.49 2.95
N ASP A 163 2.68 -14.52 2.80
CA ASP A 163 3.53 -15.63 3.27
C ASP A 163 3.41 -15.86 4.77
N LEU A 164 3.40 -14.79 5.57
CA LEU A 164 3.28 -14.90 7.04
C LEU A 164 1.84 -15.09 7.52
N THR A 165 0.84 -14.60 6.79
CA THR A 165 -0.56 -14.66 7.23
C THR A 165 -1.28 -15.91 6.74
N ARG A 166 -1.34 -16.11 5.42
CA ARG A 166 -2.10 -17.21 4.79
C ARG A 166 -1.33 -18.52 4.81
N PHE A 167 -0.02 -18.44 4.56
CA PHE A 167 0.85 -19.61 4.45
C PHE A 167 1.75 -19.81 5.68
N GLY A 168 1.57 -18.98 6.70
CA GLY A 168 2.29 -19.06 7.97
C GLY A 168 1.59 -19.92 9.02
N ALA A 169 2.32 -20.21 10.09
CA ALA A 169 1.82 -20.85 11.31
C ALA A 169 2.31 -20.04 12.53
N ASP A 170 2.12 -20.54 13.75
CA ASP A 170 2.44 -19.84 15.02
C ASP A 170 3.96 -19.64 15.31
N PHE A 171 4.79 -19.47 14.28
CA PHE A 171 6.24 -19.27 14.40
C PHE A 171 6.63 -17.80 14.29
N LYS A 172 7.78 -17.43 14.84
CA LYS A 172 8.37 -16.11 14.60
C LYS A 172 8.69 -15.94 13.11
N PRO A 173 8.78 -14.70 12.59
CA PRO A 173 9.28 -14.45 11.25
C PRO A 173 10.68 -15.05 11.07
N THR A 174 10.96 -15.58 9.88
CA THR A 174 12.30 -16.08 9.55
C THR A 174 13.28 -14.92 9.39
N ASN A 175 14.58 -15.20 9.49
CA ASN A 175 15.61 -14.18 9.26
C ASN A 175 15.49 -13.58 7.84
N GLN A 176 15.20 -14.43 6.85
CA GLN A 176 15.03 -14.00 5.46
C GLN A 176 13.81 -13.09 5.28
N GLN A 177 12.69 -13.38 5.96
CA GLN A 177 11.52 -12.51 5.93
C GLN A 177 11.81 -11.13 6.53
N ILE A 178 12.57 -11.09 7.63
CA ILE A 178 13.00 -9.85 8.27
C ILE A 178 13.95 -9.06 7.36
N GLU A 179 14.92 -9.72 6.73
CA GLU A 179 15.87 -9.10 5.81
C GLU A 179 15.18 -8.55 4.56
N VAL A 180 14.26 -9.31 3.96
CA VAL A 180 13.46 -8.85 2.81
C VAL A 180 12.61 -7.65 3.20
N PHE A 181 11.96 -7.68 4.36
CA PHE A 181 11.20 -6.54 4.86
C PHE A 181 12.08 -5.29 4.94
N LYS A 182 13.26 -5.39 5.55
CA LYS A 182 14.20 -4.27 5.67
C LYS A 182 14.57 -3.70 4.29
N VAL A 183 14.91 -4.55 3.33
CA VAL A 183 15.23 -4.12 1.95
C VAL A 183 14.05 -3.38 1.30
N LEU A 184 12.81 -3.83 1.53
CA LEU A 184 11.63 -3.17 0.97
C LEU A 184 11.31 -1.85 1.68
N SER A 185 11.46 -1.79 3.00
CA SER A 185 11.33 -0.55 3.79
C SER A 185 12.34 0.49 3.35
N ASP A 186 13.63 0.13 3.20
CA ASP A 186 14.68 1.04 2.74
C ASP A 186 14.37 1.60 1.33
N ARG A 187 13.82 0.77 0.44
CA ARG A 187 13.38 1.19 -0.90
C ARG A 187 12.21 2.17 -0.83
N LEU A 188 11.24 1.95 0.06
CA LEU A 188 10.12 2.87 0.27
C LEU A 188 10.59 4.20 0.86
N GLU A 189 11.45 4.17 1.89
CA GLU A 189 12.04 5.36 2.48
C GLU A 189 12.79 6.19 1.44
N LYS A 190 13.51 5.55 0.52
CA LYS A 190 14.14 6.25 -0.61
C LYS A 190 13.10 7.01 -1.44
N GLN A 191 12.00 6.37 -1.83
CA GLN A 191 10.96 7.03 -2.63
C GLN A 191 10.26 8.16 -1.85
N GLN A 192 10.05 8.00 -0.55
CA GLN A 192 9.52 9.06 0.31
C GLN A 192 10.49 10.25 0.38
N LYS A 193 11.80 10.02 0.48
CA LYS A 193 12.83 11.08 0.44
C LYS A 193 12.86 11.77 -0.91
N ASP A 194 12.86 11.01 -2.00
CA ASP A 194 12.84 11.55 -3.37
C ASP A 194 11.58 12.41 -3.61
N PHE A 195 10.41 11.94 -3.14
CA PHE A 195 9.16 12.70 -3.17
C PHE A 195 9.26 13.99 -2.34
N ASN A 196 9.76 13.92 -1.11
CA ASN A 196 9.90 15.09 -0.24
C ASN A 196 10.88 16.13 -0.81
N ILE A 197 11.93 15.70 -1.50
CA ILE A 197 12.83 16.60 -2.24
C ILE A 197 12.09 17.22 -3.41
N LEU A 198 11.35 16.41 -4.19
CA LEU A 198 10.57 16.89 -5.33
C LEU A 198 9.51 17.92 -4.92
N MET A 199 8.87 17.76 -3.75
CA MET A 199 7.89 18.71 -3.22
C MET A 199 8.48 20.07 -2.80
N LYS A 200 9.82 20.20 -2.76
CA LYS A 200 10.54 21.46 -2.51
C LYS A 200 11.03 22.13 -3.79
N ASP A 201 10.71 21.58 -4.95
CA ASP A 201 11.02 22.18 -6.24
C ASP A 201 10.25 23.51 -6.42
N ASP A 202 10.92 24.51 -7.00
CA ASP A 202 10.36 25.86 -7.20
C ASP A 202 9.02 25.85 -7.94
N TYR A 203 8.76 24.81 -8.75
CA TYR A 203 7.45 24.59 -9.37
C TYR A 203 6.31 24.66 -8.35
N TRP A 204 6.43 23.99 -7.21
CA TRP A 204 5.34 23.90 -6.23
C TRP A 204 5.12 25.21 -5.48
N ASP A 205 6.16 26.01 -5.29
CA ASP A 205 6.02 27.34 -4.71
C ASP A 205 5.35 28.30 -5.70
N SER A 206 5.62 28.15 -7.01
CA SER A 206 4.92 28.90 -8.05
C SER A 206 3.42 28.58 -8.09
N GLU A 207 3.03 27.33 -7.84
CA GLU A 207 1.63 26.91 -7.78
C GLU A 207 0.90 27.42 -6.53
N LYS A 208 1.55 27.47 -5.36
CA LYS A 208 0.95 28.05 -4.14
C LYS A 208 0.64 29.53 -4.28
N ASN A 209 1.48 30.28 -5.01
CA ASN A 209 1.32 31.72 -5.21
C ASN A 209 0.25 32.09 -6.25
N LYS A 210 -0.38 31.10 -6.91
CA LYS A 210 -1.48 31.31 -7.87
C LYS A 210 -2.87 31.31 -7.22
N ASN A 211 -2.99 30.82 -5.98
CA ASN A 211 -4.22 30.83 -5.18
C ASN A 211 -4.19 31.95 -4.15
#